data_AF-A0AAD7BPA7-F1
#
_entry.id   AF-A0AAD7BPA7-F1
#
_cell.length_a   1.000
_cell.length_b   1.000
_cell.length_c   1.000
_cell.angle_alpha   90.00
_cell.angle_beta   90.00
_cell.angle_gamma   90.00
#
_symmetry.space_group_name_H-M   'P 1'
#
loop_
_entity.id
_entity.type
_entity.pdbx_description
1 polymer ?
#
loop_
_entity_poly.entity_id
_entity_poly.type
_entity_poly.pdbx_seq_one_letter_code
_entity_poly.pdbx_strand_id
1 'polypeptide(L)'
;GITQYLTAVQGMPKDVEEYLDKKIKTFVWNGKAVAPVNHEIMFLPKDEGGRDLLSIKDRNEAIELKNLRDFLTREGRERAKWSALANGRLRKEVQGNTTVDPKVRDNPFTQSWKPLQKNLPRAIKRMLGTIRRNKLTFDALALSKELKEELPMFFHYGAEGLKNNSTCADCLRDNHEARLV
;
A
#
# COMPACT_ATOMS: atom_id res chain seq x y z
N GLY A 1 -3.84 -20.75 -14.30
CA GLY A 1 -4.75 -20.27 -13.23
C GLY A 1 -4.07 -20.25 -11.87
N ILE A 2 -3.69 -21.40 -11.34
CA ILE A 2 -3.22 -21.58 -9.94
C ILE A 2 -2.01 -20.70 -9.59
N THR A 3 -1.01 -20.63 -10.48
CA THR A 3 0.19 -19.78 -10.27
C THR A 3 -0.15 -18.30 -10.17
N GLN A 4 -1.04 -17.80 -11.02
CA GLN A 4 -1.48 -16.40 -10.99
C GLN A 4 -2.29 -16.08 -9.73
N TYR A 5 -3.12 -17.03 -9.27
CA TYR A 5 -3.86 -16.89 -8.02
C TYR A 5 -2.92 -16.83 -6.81
N LEU A 6 -1.94 -17.75 -6.71
CA LEU A 6 -0.97 -17.76 -5.62
C LEU A 6 -0.10 -16.50 -5.63
N THR A 7 0.31 -16.00 -6.80
CA THR A 7 0.98 -14.71 -6.90
C THR A 7 0.11 -13.57 -6.38
N ALA A 8 -1.19 -13.55 -6.69
CA ALA A 8 -2.08 -12.50 -6.21
C ALA A 8 -2.26 -12.55 -4.67
N VAL A 9 -2.37 -13.75 -4.09
CA VAL A 9 -2.64 -13.93 -2.66
C VAL A 9 -1.39 -13.83 -1.79
N GLN A 10 -0.29 -14.45 -2.22
CA GLN A 10 0.93 -14.61 -1.41
C GLN A 10 2.08 -13.74 -1.91
N GLY A 11 1.96 -13.15 -3.11
CA GLY A 11 3.03 -12.49 -3.84
C GLY A 11 3.93 -13.48 -4.57
N MET A 12 4.71 -12.98 -5.52
CA MET A 12 5.77 -13.75 -6.16
C MET A 12 7.06 -13.64 -5.34
N PRO A 13 7.73 -14.75 -5.01
CA PRO A 13 9.11 -14.72 -4.52
C PRO A 13 10.05 -14.10 -5.56
N LYS A 14 11.10 -13.39 -5.11
CA LYS A 14 11.97 -12.60 -6.00
C LYS A 14 12.78 -13.49 -6.94
N ASP A 15 13.24 -14.63 -6.44
CA ASP A 15 13.91 -15.68 -7.19
C ASP A 15 13.02 -16.24 -8.32
N VAL A 16 11.73 -16.43 -8.05
CA VAL A 16 10.75 -16.88 -9.07
C VAL A 16 10.51 -15.77 -10.10
N GLU A 17 10.39 -14.52 -9.67
CA GLU A 17 10.26 -13.36 -10.56
C GLU A 17 11.46 -13.24 -11.50
N GLU A 18 12.68 -13.27 -10.96
CA GLU A 18 13.93 -13.23 -11.72
C GLU A 18 14.07 -14.43 -12.66
N TYR A 19 13.67 -15.62 -12.22
CA TYR A 19 13.66 -16.83 -13.05
C TYR A 19 12.71 -16.71 -14.24
N LEU A 20 11.48 -16.24 -14.02
CA LEU A 20 10.51 -16.06 -15.09
C LEU A 20 10.93 -14.96 -16.06
N ASP A 21 11.45 -13.85 -15.56
CA ASP A 21 12.01 -12.76 -16.38
C ASP A 21 13.14 -13.28 -17.29
N LYS A 22 14.06 -14.08 -16.73
CA LYS A 22 15.11 -14.75 -17.50
C LYS A 22 14.53 -15.70 -18.56
N LYS A 23 13.53 -16.50 -18.21
CA LYS A 23 12.88 -17.43 -19.16
C LYS A 23 12.20 -16.70 -20.30
N ILE A 24 11.52 -15.59 -20.02
CA ILE A 24 10.91 -14.74 -21.05
C ILE A 24 11.99 -14.18 -21.98
N LYS A 25 13.08 -13.63 -21.42
CA LYS A 25 14.22 -13.15 -22.22
C LYS A 25 14.79 -14.23 -23.13
N THR A 26 15.07 -15.41 -22.58
CA THR A 26 15.60 -16.54 -23.35
C THR A 26 14.64 -16.96 -24.47
N PHE A 27 13.33 -16.97 -24.20
CA PHE A 27 12.32 -17.31 -25.19
C PHE A 27 12.24 -16.28 -26.32
N VAL A 28 12.13 -14.99 -25.99
CA VAL A 28 12.03 -13.89 -26.98
C VAL A 28 13.23 -13.86 -27.92
N TRP A 29 14.41 -14.21 -27.41
CA TRP A 29 15.66 -14.24 -28.19
C TRP A 29 16.06 -15.61 -28.70
N ASN A 30 15.16 -16.60 -28.62
CA ASN A 30 15.38 -17.96 -29.13
C ASN A 30 16.68 -18.60 -28.63
N GLY A 31 17.01 -18.39 -27.35
CA GLY A 31 18.21 -18.92 -26.70
C GLY A 31 19.50 -18.14 -26.94
N LYS A 32 19.48 -17.03 -27.69
CA LYS A 32 20.70 -16.20 -27.91
C LYS A 32 21.21 -15.60 -26.60
N ALA A 33 22.52 -15.65 -26.41
CA ALA A 33 23.19 -15.15 -25.21
C ALA A 33 23.15 -13.62 -25.08
N VAL A 34 23.19 -12.90 -26.21
CA VAL A 34 23.15 -11.43 -26.25
C VAL A 34 21.83 -10.99 -26.87
N ALA A 35 21.05 -10.21 -26.12
CA ALA A 35 19.85 -9.57 -26.61
C ALA A 35 20.24 -8.37 -27.48
N PRO A 36 19.78 -8.29 -28.74
CA PRO A 36 20.08 -7.16 -29.62
C PRO A 36 19.31 -5.88 -29.27
N VAL A 37 18.27 -5.98 -28.43
CA VAL A 37 17.47 -4.83 -27.96
C VAL A 37 17.44 -4.83 -26.44
N ASN A 38 17.50 -3.63 -25.85
CA ASN A 38 17.36 -3.46 -24.41
C ASN A 38 16.01 -4.00 -23.92
N HIS A 39 16.02 -4.64 -22.76
CA HIS A 39 14.86 -5.24 -22.14
C HIS A 39 13.73 -4.25 -21.89
N GLU A 40 14.05 -3.02 -21.47
CA GLU A 40 13.06 -1.98 -21.19
C GLU A 40 12.27 -1.57 -22.44
N ILE A 41 12.94 -1.53 -23.60
CA ILE A 41 12.30 -1.21 -24.88
C ILE A 41 11.30 -2.31 -25.28
N MET A 42 11.56 -3.57 -24.92
CA MET A 42 10.65 -4.66 -25.27
C MET A 42 9.27 -4.55 -24.59
N PHE A 43 9.21 -3.89 -23.43
CA PHE A 43 7.97 -3.63 -22.71
C PHE A 43 7.12 -2.52 -23.31
N LEU A 44 7.71 -1.66 -24.15
CA LEU A 44 6.98 -0.56 -24.77
C LEU A 44 5.94 -1.07 -25.78
N PRO A 45 4.89 -0.27 -26.03
CA PRO A 45 3.93 -0.53 -27.09
C PRO A 45 4.59 -0.70 -28.48
N LYS A 46 3.93 -1.42 -29.37
CA LYS A 46 4.47 -1.73 -30.72
C LYS A 46 4.68 -0.49 -31.58
N ASP A 47 3.82 0.51 -31.40
CA ASP A 47 3.87 1.83 -32.03
C ASP A 47 5.07 2.68 -31.58
N GLU A 48 5.61 2.43 -30.39
CA GLU A 48 6.86 3.04 -29.89
C GLU A 48 8.11 2.21 -30.24
N GLY A 49 7.97 1.20 -31.11
CA GLY A 49 9.06 0.31 -31.50
C GLY A 49 9.35 -0.82 -30.50
N GLY A 50 8.49 -1.00 -29.49
CA GLY A 50 8.55 -2.10 -28.55
C GLY A 50 7.88 -3.38 -29.04
N ARG A 51 7.71 -4.35 -28.13
CA ARG A 51 7.06 -5.64 -28.41
C ARG A 51 5.80 -5.88 -27.60
N ASP A 52 5.39 -4.92 -26.78
CA ASP A 52 4.26 -5.04 -25.84
C ASP A 52 4.42 -6.27 -24.93
N LEU A 53 5.66 -6.48 -24.47
CA LEU A 53 6.00 -7.61 -23.62
C LEU A 53 5.53 -7.34 -22.19
N LEU A 54 5.00 -8.37 -21.51
CA LEU A 54 4.59 -8.25 -20.11
C LEU A 54 5.80 -8.13 -19.18
N SER A 55 5.91 -7.02 -18.47
CA SER A 55 6.80 -6.87 -17.32
C SER A 55 6.19 -7.54 -16.07
N ILE A 56 6.81 -8.62 -15.60
CA ILE A 56 6.36 -9.34 -14.40
C ILE A 56 6.49 -8.44 -13.16
N LYS A 57 7.57 -7.65 -13.10
CA LYS A 57 7.83 -6.72 -12.01
C LYS A 57 6.72 -5.67 -11.90
N ASP A 58 6.38 -5.02 -13.02
CA ASP A 58 5.35 -3.97 -13.03
C ASP A 58 3.97 -4.56 -12.76
N ARG A 59 3.69 -5.78 -13.23
CA ARG A 59 2.48 -6.52 -12.88
C ARG A 59 2.39 -6.81 -11.38
N ASN A 60 3.46 -7.31 -10.76
CA ASN A 60 3.49 -7.58 -9.33
C ASN A 60 3.30 -6.28 -8.53
N GLU A 61 3.92 -5.19 -8.97
CA GLU A 61 3.74 -3.86 -8.39
C GLU A 61 2.28 -3.37 -8.50
N ALA A 62 1.66 -3.53 -9.67
CA ALA A 62 0.25 -3.20 -9.89
C ALA A 62 -0.71 -4.03 -9.03
N ILE A 63 -0.40 -5.32 -8.78
CA ILE A 63 -1.16 -6.16 -7.84
C ILE A 63 -1.10 -5.56 -6.42
N GLU A 64 0.08 -5.13 -5.98
CA GLU A 64 0.22 -4.52 -4.64
C GLU A 64 -0.49 -3.15 -4.55
N LEU A 65 -0.53 -2.37 -5.64
CA LEU A 65 -1.32 -1.14 -5.72
C LEU A 65 -2.82 -1.42 -5.65
N LYS A 66 -3.29 -2.49 -6.31
CA LYS A 66 -4.68 -2.93 -6.19
C LYS A 66 -5.01 -3.37 -4.75
N ASN A 67 -4.14 -4.15 -4.12
CA ASN A 67 -4.31 -4.54 -2.72
C ASN A 67 -4.36 -3.32 -1.79
N LEU A 68 -3.56 -2.28 -2.08
CA LEU A 68 -3.61 -1.02 -1.34
C LEU A 68 -4.96 -0.31 -1.52
N ARG A 69 -5.46 -0.21 -2.76
CA ARG A 69 -6.81 0.33 -3.01
C ARG A 69 -7.84 -0.45 -2.19
N ASP A 70 -7.83 -1.77 -2.29
CA ASP A 70 -8.76 -2.65 -1.60
C ASP A 70 -8.65 -2.53 -0.06
N PHE A 71 -7.45 -2.23 0.45
CA PHE A 71 -7.21 -1.93 1.86
C PHE A 71 -7.82 -0.60 2.29
N LEU A 72 -7.67 0.44 1.46
CA LEU A 72 -8.15 1.80 1.74
C LEU A 72 -9.66 1.95 1.52
N THR A 73 -10.30 1.09 0.74
CA THR A 73 -11.75 1.07 0.55
C THR A 73 -12.46 0.87 1.89
N ARG A 74 -13.20 1.90 2.33
CA ARG A 74 -13.82 1.96 3.67
C ARG A 74 -15.15 1.22 3.77
N GLU A 75 -15.95 1.25 2.71
CA GLU A 75 -17.35 0.80 2.74
C GLU A 75 -17.75 0.01 1.49
N GLY A 76 -18.91 -0.64 1.60
CA GLY A 76 -19.54 -1.39 0.52
C GLY A 76 -19.06 -2.82 0.36
N ARG A 77 -19.65 -3.50 -0.64
CA ARG A 77 -19.33 -4.89 -1.00
C ARG A 77 -17.89 -5.06 -1.52
N GLU A 78 -17.22 -3.97 -1.84
CA GLU A 78 -15.84 -3.95 -2.34
C GLU A 78 -14.78 -3.94 -1.22
N ARG A 79 -15.17 -3.68 0.04
CA ARG A 79 -14.21 -3.69 1.14
C ARG A 79 -13.64 -5.09 1.33
N ALA A 80 -12.32 -5.22 1.20
CA ALA A 80 -11.67 -6.49 1.38
C ALA A 80 -11.71 -6.95 2.85
N LYS A 81 -12.22 -8.16 3.12
CA LYS A 81 -12.33 -8.71 4.48
C LYS A 81 -11.01 -8.74 5.24
N TRP A 82 -9.90 -8.94 4.53
CA TRP A 82 -8.56 -8.97 5.12
C TRP A 82 -8.07 -7.58 5.57
N SER A 83 -8.67 -6.48 5.09
CA SER A 83 -8.24 -5.12 5.42
C SER A 83 -8.41 -4.82 6.90
N ALA A 84 -9.49 -5.31 7.53
CA ALA A 84 -9.72 -5.17 8.96
C ALA A 84 -8.62 -5.86 9.80
N LEU A 85 -8.23 -7.08 9.42
CA LEU A 85 -7.13 -7.82 10.07
C LEU A 85 -5.79 -7.12 9.87
N ALA A 86 -5.50 -6.68 8.65
CA ALA A 86 -4.27 -5.94 8.35
C ALA A 86 -4.20 -4.63 9.14
N ASN A 87 -5.31 -3.88 9.24
CA ASN A 87 -5.37 -2.65 10.01
C ASN A 87 -5.14 -2.91 11.50
N GLY A 88 -5.78 -3.95 12.06
CA GLY A 88 -5.54 -4.38 13.44
C GLY A 88 -4.07 -4.74 13.72
N ARG A 89 -3.37 -5.34 12.74
CA ARG A 89 -1.93 -5.63 12.86
C ARG A 89 -1.09 -4.35 12.80
N LEU A 90 -1.41 -3.42 11.90
CA LEU A 90 -0.72 -2.14 11.77
C LEU A 90 -0.82 -1.29 13.04
N ARG A 91 -2.01 -1.24 13.67
CA ARG A 91 -2.23 -0.50 14.92
C ARG A 91 -1.41 -1.02 16.10
N LYS A 92 -1.09 -2.33 16.10
CA LYS A 92 -0.26 -2.97 17.14
C LYS A 92 1.22 -2.73 16.92
N GLU A 93 1.66 -2.78 15.66
CA GLU A 93 3.07 -2.64 15.30
C GLU A 93 3.39 -1.18 14.99
N VAL A 94 3.62 -0.37 16.02
CA VAL A 94 3.94 1.06 15.88
C VAL A 94 5.38 1.34 16.30
N GLN A 95 6.00 2.37 15.72
CA GLN A 95 7.30 2.83 16.18
C GLN A 95 7.21 3.30 17.65
N GLY A 96 8.19 2.93 18.48
CA GLY A 96 8.15 3.18 19.92
C GLY A 96 8.15 4.66 20.34
N ASN A 97 8.53 5.55 19.43
CA ASN A 97 8.53 7.01 19.63
C ASN A 97 7.23 7.69 19.16
N THR A 98 6.17 6.93 18.89
CA THR A 98 4.89 7.53 18.48
C THR A 98 4.23 8.30 19.64
N THR A 99 3.75 9.50 19.34
CA THR A 99 2.95 10.33 20.26
C THR A 99 1.46 10.04 20.16
N VAL A 100 1.05 9.14 19.27
CA VAL A 100 -0.35 8.81 19.02
C VAL A 100 -0.83 7.76 20.02
N ASP A 101 -1.82 8.13 20.81
CA ASP A 101 -2.45 7.25 21.79
C ASP A 101 -3.01 5.98 21.13
N PRO A 102 -2.72 4.78 21.67
CA PRO A 102 -3.25 3.51 21.17
C PRO A 102 -4.76 3.48 20.91
N LYS A 103 -5.58 4.18 21.71
CA LYS A 103 -7.04 4.17 21.63
C LYS A 103 -7.58 4.83 20.35
N VAL A 104 -6.85 5.81 19.81
CA VAL A 104 -7.27 6.57 18.61
C VAL A 104 -6.48 6.21 17.36
N ARG A 105 -5.64 5.17 17.42
CA ARG A 105 -4.98 4.63 16.22
C ARG A 105 -6.02 3.95 15.36
N ASP A 106 -6.26 4.52 14.19
CA ASP A 106 -7.11 3.92 13.17
C ASP A 106 -6.27 3.40 12.02
N ASN A 107 -5.91 4.27 11.07
CA ASN A 107 -5.27 3.89 9.83
C ASN A 107 -4.00 4.75 9.63
N PRO A 108 -2.81 4.15 9.48
CA PRO A 108 -1.57 4.91 9.29
C PRO A 108 -1.49 5.66 7.95
N PHE A 109 -2.45 5.47 7.04
CA PHE A 109 -2.53 6.21 5.78
C PHE A 109 -3.38 7.46 5.86
N THR A 110 -4.17 7.64 6.93
CA THR A 110 -4.95 8.86 7.16
C THR A 110 -4.44 9.63 8.38
N GLN A 111 -3.53 9.04 9.17
CA GLN A 111 -2.93 9.63 10.37
C GLN A 111 -1.40 9.76 10.26
N SER A 112 -0.81 10.63 11.07
CA SER A 112 0.60 11.02 11.00
C SER A 112 1.61 10.00 11.56
N TRP A 113 1.17 8.87 12.11
CA TRP A 113 2.04 7.85 12.69
C TRP A 113 2.48 6.77 11.68
N LYS A 114 3.62 6.13 11.95
CA LYS A 114 4.19 5.11 11.06
C LYS A 114 4.26 3.73 11.74
N PRO A 115 3.82 2.66 11.05
CA PRO A 115 3.91 1.32 11.59
C PRO A 115 5.35 0.81 11.58
N LEU A 116 5.73 0.05 12.59
CA LEU A 116 6.99 -0.68 12.67
C LEU A 116 6.94 -1.89 11.74
N GLN A 117 7.85 -1.94 10.76
CA GLN A 117 7.79 -3.00 9.76
C GLN A 117 8.30 -4.36 10.24
N LYS A 118 9.14 -4.43 11.28
CA LYS A 118 9.88 -5.65 11.66
C LYS A 118 8.99 -6.89 11.77
N ASN A 119 7.85 -6.79 12.47
CA ASN A 119 6.97 -7.93 12.78
C ASN A 119 5.72 -7.99 11.89
N LEU A 120 5.65 -7.20 10.82
CA LEU A 120 4.53 -7.25 9.89
C LEU A 120 4.64 -8.48 8.97
N PRO A 121 3.49 -9.08 8.60
CA PRO A 121 3.44 -10.08 7.54
C PRO A 121 4.05 -9.57 6.23
N ARG A 122 4.62 -10.49 5.45
CA ARG A 122 5.31 -10.16 4.19
C ARG A 122 4.43 -9.37 3.22
N ALA A 123 3.15 -9.70 3.10
CA ALA A 123 2.20 -8.99 2.24
C ALA A 123 2.07 -7.50 2.61
N ILE A 124 1.84 -7.20 3.90
CA ILE A 124 1.73 -5.81 4.38
C ILE A 124 3.06 -5.06 4.18
N LYS A 125 4.20 -5.71 4.41
CA LYS A 125 5.53 -5.12 4.15
C LYS A 125 5.69 -4.74 2.68
N ARG A 126 5.29 -5.61 1.75
CA ARG A 126 5.36 -5.33 0.31
C ARG A 126 4.47 -4.16 -0.07
N MET A 127 3.21 -4.16 0.37
CA MET A 127 2.27 -3.06 0.16
C MET A 127 2.85 -1.72 0.66
N LEU A 128 3.37 -1.67 1.89
CA LEU A 128 4.04 -0.48 2.42
C LEU A 128 5.30 -0.08 1.63
N GLY A 129 6.04 -1.06 1.10
CA GLY A 129 7.18 -0.82 0.23
C GLY A 129 6.78 -0.21 -1.12
N THR A 130 5.70 -0.69 -1.72
CA THR A 130 5.13 -0.18 -2.98
C THR A 130 4.71 1.28 -2.83
N ILE A 131 4.07 1.63 -1.71
CA ILE A 131 3.70 3.03 -1.39
C ILE A 131 4.92 3.93 -1.41
N ARG A 132 6.01 3.52 -0.75
CA ARG A 132 7.25 4.32 -0.68
C ARG A 132 7.92 4.47 -2.03
N ARG A 133 8.03 3.38 -2.81
CA ARG A 133 8.66 3.40 -4.14
C ARG A 133 7.91 4.34 -5.08
N ASN A 134 6.57 4.29 -5.05
CA ASN A 134 5.70 5.11 -5.89
C ASN A 134 5.39 6.48 -5.27
N LYS A 135 6.02 6.82 -4.14
CA LYS A 135 5.80 8.09 -3.40
C LYS A 135 4.32 8.39 -3.16
N LEU A 136 3.52 7.35 -2.92
CA LEU A 136 2.09 7.52 -2.65
C LEU A 136 1.90 8.14 -1.28
N THR A 137 1.19 9.25 -1.25
CA THR A 137 0.83 9.99 -0.04
C THR A 137 -0.67 10.26 -0.03
N PHE A 138 -1.23 10.47 1.15
CA PHE A 138 -2.56 11.05 1.24
C PHE A 138 -2.45 12.51 0.82
N ASP A 139 -2.83 12.80 -0.42
CA ASP A 139 -2.92 14.14 -0.96
C ASP A 139 -4.38 14.43 -1.29
N ALA A 140 -4.91 15.46 -0.66
CA ALA A 140 -6.29 15.86 -0.84
C ALA A 140 -6.36 17.36 -1.11
N LEU A 141 -6.31 17.71 -2.40
CA LEU A 141 -6.43 19.09 -2.87
C LEU A 141 -7.72 19.77 -2.34
N ALA A 142 -8.84 19.02 -2.33
CA ALA A 142 -10.07 19.42 -1.69
C ALA A 142 -10.86 18.17 -1.28
N LEU A 143 -11.05 17.97 0.03
CA LEU A 143 -11.94 16.92 0.54
C LEU A 143 -13.38 17.42 0.52
N SER A 144 -14.30 16.56 0.09
CA SER A 144 -15.74 16.80 0.27
C SER A 144 -16.07 16.89 1.76
N LYS A 145 -17.19 17.53 2.09
CA LYS A 145 -17.59 17.68 3.50
C LYS A 145 -17.82 16.31 4.14
N GLU A 146 -18.47 15.41 3.41
CA GLU A 146 -18.75 14.04 3.84
C GLU A 146 -17.45 13.29 4.15
N LEU A 147 -16.45 13.39 3.28
CA LEU A 147 -15.17 12.71 3.48
C LEU A 147 -14.37 13.31 4.65
N LYS A 148 -14.51 14.62 4.93
CA LYS A 148 -13.90 15.24 6.10
C LYS A 148 -14.51 14.70 7.39
N GLU A 149 -15.83 14.59 7.45
CA GLU A 149 -16.57 14.04 8.61
C GLU A 149 -16.22 12.55 8.86
N GLU A 150 -15.65 11.87 7.87
CA GLU A 150 -15.13 10.52 8.04
C GLU A 150 -13.65 10.44 8.46
N LEU A 151 -12.90 11.54 8.48
CA LEU A 151 -11.50 11.50 8.87
C LEU A 151 -11.34 11.28 10.38
N PRO A 152 -10.28 10.62 10.84
CA PRO A 152 -9.97 10.54 12.25
C PRO A 152 -9.83 11.94 12.85
N MET A 153 -10.56 12.24 13.92
CA MET A 153 -10.50 13.55 14.59
C MET A 153 -9.06 13.86 15.03
N PHE A 154 -8.37 12.85 15.56
CA PHE A 154 -7.03 12.99 16.12
C PHE A 154 -5.94 12.56 15.15
N PHE A 155 -4.86 13.35 15.12
CA PHE A 155 -3.62 13.03 14.40
C PHE A 155 -3.77 12.77 12.89
N HIS A 156 -4.85 13.22 12.24
CA HIS A 156 -4.95 13.16 10.78
C HIS A 156 -3.99 14.17 10.11
N TYR A 157 -3.66 13.98 8.83
CA TYR A 157 -2.68 14.84 8.14
C TYR A 157 -3.09 16.32 8.05
N GLY A 158 -4.38 16.63 8.11
CA GLY A 158 -4.91 18.00 8.18
C GLY A 158 -4.94 18.61 9.58
N ALA A 159 -4.57 17.87 10.64
CA ALA A 159 -4.63 18.30 12.03
C ALA A 159 -3.38 19.08 12.49
N GLU A 160 -2.57 19.61 11.57
CA GLU A 160 -1.36 20.35 11.93
C GLU A 160 -1.71 21.54 12.84
N GLY A 161 -1.06 21.62 14.01
CA GLY A 161 -1.34 22.65 15.02
C GLY A 161 -2.40 22.30 16.05
N LEU A 162 -3.16 21.21 15.89
CA LEU A 162 -4.10 20.75 16.92
C LEU A 162 -3.35 20.14 18.11
N LYS A 163 -3.75 20.53 19.33
CA LYS A 163 -3.24 19.96 20.60
C LYS A 163 -3.91 18.61 20.88
N ASN A 164 -3.57 17.61 20.07
CA ASN A 164 -4.11 16.24 20.14
C ASN A 164 -3.83 15.51 21.47
N ASN A 165 -2.89 16.01 22.27
CA ASN A 165 -2.51 15.48 23.59
C ASN A 165 -2.78 16.49 24.73
N SER A 166 -3.81 17.33 24.58
CA SER A 166 -4.27 18.21 25.65
C SER A 166 -5.25 17.49 26.57
N THR A 167 -5.42 17.97 27.81
CA THR A 167 -6.44 17.45 28.73
C THR A 167 -7.87 17.50 28.15
N CYS A 168 -8.17 18.51 27.32
CA CYS A 168 -9.43 18.58 26.59
C CYS A 168 -9.53 17.46 25.53
N ALA A 169 -8.46 17.21 24.76
CA ALA A 169 -8.41 16.10 23.82
C ALA A 169 -8.52 14.74 24.53
N ASP A 170 -7.92 14.57 25.72
CA ASP A 170 -8.07 13.38 26.56
C ASP A 170 -9.55 13.19 26.96
N CYS A 171 -10.20 14.25 27.44
CA CYS A 171 -11.62 14.22 27.81
C CYS A 171 -12.51 13.87 26.61
N LEU A 172 -12.27 14.48 25.45
CA LEU A 172 -13.03 14.19 24.23
C LEU A 172 -12.89 12.72 23.81
N ARG A 173 -11.71 12.13 23.98
CA ARG A 173 -11.45 10.72 23.65
C ARG A 173 -12.07 9.75 24.64
N ASP A 174 -11.86 10.00 25.93
CA ASP A 174 -12.15 9.03 26.99
C ASP A 174 -13.57 9.16 27.55
N ASN A 175 -14.15 10.36 27.57
CA ASN A 175 -15.48 10.61 28.14
C ASN A 175 -16.55 10.86 27.07
N HIS A 176 -16.17 11.45 25.93
CA HIS A 176 -17.11 11.82 24.86
C HIS A 176 -17.02 10.91 23.62
N GLU A 177 -16.12 9.92 23.63
CA GLU A 177 -15.90 8.98 22.54
C GLU A 177 -15.75 9.64 21.15
N ALA A 178 -15.22 10.87 21.11
CA ALA A 178 -14.99 11.58 19.87
C ALA A 178 -13.95 10.81 19.04
N ARG A 179 -14.25 10.53 17.76
CA ARG A 179 -13.36 9.71 16.89
C ARG A 179 -13.19 10.26 15.50
N LEU A 180 -14.22 10.89 14.95
CA LEU A 180 -14.23 11.45 13.60
C LEU A 180 -14.45 12.97 13.67
N VAL A 181 -14.02 13.70 12.64
CA VAL A 181 -14.11 15.17 12.56
C VAL A 181 -15.57 15.65 12.54
#